data_AF-A0A7J8H096-F1
#
_entry.id   AF-A0A7J8H096-F1
#
_cell.length_a   1.000
_cell.length_b   1.000
_cell.length_c   1.000
_cell.angle_alpha   90.00
_cell.angle_beta   90.00
_cell.angle_gamma   90.00
#
_symmetry.space_group_name_H-M   'P 1'
#
loop_
_entity.id
_entity.type
_entity.pdbx_description
1 polymer ?
#
loop_
_entity_poly.entity_id
_entity_poly.type
_entity_poly.pdbx_seq_one_letter_code
_entity_poly.pdbx_strand_id
1 'polypeptide(L)'
;MVETLYNNGANSIWEHSLLDPASIMSGRRKANPQDKVHPNKAEFIRAKYQMLAFVHRLPCRDDDSVTAKDLSKQLHSSVRTGNLETCLRLLSLGAQANFFHPEKGNTPLHVASKAGQILQAELLAVYGADPGTQDSSGKTPVDYARQGGHHELAERLVEIQYELTDRLAFYLCGRKPGE
;
A
#
# COMPACT_ATOMS: atom_id res chain seq x y z
N MET A 1 6.46 5.54 7.40
CA MET A 1 5.75 5.27 6.13
C MET A 1 4.52 6.16 5.96
N VAL A 2 3.52 6.09 6.85
CA VAL A 2 2.24 6.84 6.71
C VAL A 2 2.44 8.36 6.67
N GLU A 3 3.24 8.93 7.57
CA GLU A 3 3.53 10.37 7.59
C GLU A 3 4.21 10.83 6.29
N THR A 4 5.22 10.09 5.83
CA THR A 4 5.89 10.35 4.55
C THR A 4 4.90 10.36 3.40
N LEU A 5 4.02 9.36 3.34
CA LEU A 5 3.02 9.24 2.29
C LEU A 5 2.01 10.39 2.34
N TYR A 6 1.52 10.75 3.53
CA TYR A 6 0.60 11.89 3.74
C TYR A 6 1.22 13.23 3.30
N ASN A 7 2.46 13.49 3.70
CA ASN A 7 3.18 14.73 3.37
C ASN A 7 3.59 14.81 1.89
N ASN A 8 3.66 13.69 1.19
CA ASN A 8 4.05 13.61 -0.22
C ASN A 8 2.86 13.22 -1.11
N GLY A 9 1.70 13.85 -0.89
CA GLY A 9 0.63 13.83 -1.89
C GLY A 9 -0.35 12.66 -1.81
N ALA A 10 -0.42 11.88 -0.72
CA ALA A 10 -1.47 10.86 -0.56
C ALA A 10 -2.89 11.38 -0.83
N ASN A 11 -3.19 12.59 -0.32
CA ASN A 11 -4.50 13.20 -0.54
C ASN A 11 -4.75 13.62 -1.99
N SER A 12 -3.70 13.81 -2.80
CA SER A 12 -3.86 14.13 -4.23
C SER A 12 -4.54 13.00 -4.99
N ILE A 13 -4.35 11.75 -4.53
CA ILE A 13 -5.00 10.55 -5.11
C ILE A 13 -6.50 10.56 -4.78
N TRP A 14 -6.84 10.76 -3.51
CA TRP A 14 -8.21 10.65 -3.01
C TRP A 14 -9.07 11.90 -3.18
N GLU A 15 -8.45 13.05 -3.47
CA GLU A 15 -9.12 14.34 -3.67
C GLU A 15 -8.78 14.95 -5.04
N HIS A 16 -8.36 14.14 -6.02
CA HIS A 16 -7.90 14.60 -7.34
C HIS A 16 -8.88 15.60 -7.99
N SER A 17 -10.16 15.26 -8.09
CA SER A 17 -11.17 16.16 -8.69
C SER A 17 -11.61 17.32 -7.81
N LEU A 18 -11.12 17.41 -6.56
CA LEU A 18 -11.30 18.62 -5.75
C LEU A 18 -10.13 19.60 -5.96
N LEU A 19 -8.99 19.08 -6.42
CA LEU A 19 -7.77 19.86 -6.69
C LEU A 19 -7.65 20.28 -8.15
N ASP A 20 -8.28 19.55 -9.08
CA ASP A 20 -8.26 19.85 -10.51
C ASP A 20 -9.14 21.08 -10.85
N PRO A 21 -8.54 22.20 -11.29
CA PRO A 21 -9.26 23.45 -11.60
C PRO A 21 -10.40 23.28 -12.60
N ALA A 22 -10.33 22.31 -13.50
CA ALA A 22 -11.37 22.05 -14.50
C ALA A 22 -12.65 21.44 -13.88
N SER A 23 -12.55 20.86 -12.69
CA SER A 23 -13.62 20.07 -12.06
C SER A 23 -14.29 20.73 -10.83
N ILE A 24 -13.75 21.85 -10.35
CA ILE A 24 -14.20 22.58 -9.14
C ILE A 24 -15.64 23.14 -9.26
N MET A 25 -16.20 23.21 -10.47
CA MET A 25 -17.53 23.80 -10.72
C MET A 25 -18.71 22.94 -10.22
N SER A 26 -18.48 21.73 -9.72
CA SER A 26 -19.54 20.75 -9.39
C SER A 26 -20.23 20.94 -8.03
N GLY A 27 -19.95 22.00 -7.25
CA GLY A 27 -20.52 22.17 -5.89
C GLY A 27 -20.05 21.13 -4.86
N ARG A 28 -19.06 20.31 -5.23
CA ARG A 28 -18.42 19.32 -4.36
C ARG A 28 -17.42 20.05 -3.48
N ARG A 29 -17.76 20.29 -2.22
CA ARG A 29 -16.86 20.93 -1.25
C ARG A 29 -16.33 19.93 -0.23
N LYS A 30 -15.06 20.11 0.16
CA LYS A 30 -14.48 19.44 1.32
C LYS A 30 -15.19 19.91 2.59
N ALA A 31 -15.38 19.00 3.54
CA ALA A 31 -15.97 19.35 4.83
C ALA A 31 -15.03 20.27 5.64
N ASN A 32 -15.60 21.26 6.31
CA ASN A 32 -14.87 22.21 7.15
C ASN A 32 -14.68 21.68 8.58
N PRO A 33 -13.67 22.16 9.33
CA PRO A 33 -13.47 21.76 10.72
C PRO A 33 -14.70 21.98 11.61
N GLN A 34 -15.48 23.03 11.35
CA GLN A 34 -16.69 23.38 12.09
C GLN A 34 -17.95 22.64 11.63
N ASP A 35 -17.90 21.92 10.50
CA ASP A 35 -19.06 21.16 10.03
C ASP A 35 -19.43 20.05 11.03
N LYS A 36 -20.74 19.78 11.14
CA LYS A 36 -21.26 18.71 11.98
C LYS A 36 -20.69 17.36 11.52
N VAL A 37 -20.46 16.47 12.50
CA VAL A 37 -20.00 15.09 12.22
C VAL A 37 -21.01 14.40 11.30
N HIS A 38 -22.30 14.53 11.61
CA HIS A 38 -23.40 14.04 10.79
C HIS A 38 -24.33 15.19 10.34
N PRO A 39 -24.78 15.18 9.07
CA PRO A 39 -24.37 14.26 8.00
C PRO A 39 -23.06 14.68 7.30
N ASN A 40 -22.63 15.94 7.44
CA ASN A 40 -21.66 16.58 6.54
C ASN A 40 -20.30 15.87 6.44
N LYS A 41 -19.59 15.70 7.57
CA LYS A 41 -18.27 15.04 7.55
C LYS A 41 -18.38 13.57 7.16
N ALA A 42 -19.40 12.87 7.67
CA ALA A 42 -19.63 11.47 7.37
C ALA A 42 -19.90 11.20 5.88
N GLU A 43 -20.71 12.02 5.23
CA GLU A 43 -20.99 11.92 3.80
C GLU A 43 -19.75 12.21 2.95
N PHE A 44 -18.97 13.23 3.33
CA PHE A 44 -17.72 13.51 2.64
C PHE A 44 -16.73 12.36 2.76
N ILE A 45 -16.58 11.76 3.94
CA ILE A 45 -15.68 10.62 4.18
C ILE A 45 -16.13 9.39 3.37
N ARG A 46 -17.43 9.08 3.36
CA ARG A 46 -17.99 8.01 2.52
C ARG A 46 -17.74 8.27 1.04
N ALA A 47 -18.01 9.49 0.57
CA ALA A 47 -17.75 9.86 -0.82
C ALA A 47 -16.26 9.71 -1.18
N LYS A 48 -15.36 10.13 -0.29
CA LYS A 48 -13.91 10.12 -0.52
C LYS A 48 -13.32 8.72 -0.61
N TYR A 49 -13.58 7.86 0.38
CA TYR A 49 -12.86 6.59 0.51
C TYR A 49 -13.70 5.36 0.14
N GLN A 50 -15.01 5.39 0.39
CA GLN A 50 -15.89 4.26 0.10
C GLN A 50 -16.40 4.31 -1.34
N MET A 51 -16.84 5.48 -1.80
CA MET A 51 -17.37 5.65 -3.17
C MET A 51 -16.30 6.04 -4.18
N LEU A 52 -15.09 6.39 -3.70
CA LEU A 52 -13.99 6.89 -4.53
C LEU A 52 -14.42 8.04 -5.46
N ALA A 53 -15.30 8.93 -4.99
CA ALA A 53 -15.99 9.92 -5.81
C ALA A 53 -15.08 11.00 -6.40
N PHE A 54 -13.86 11.14 -5.89
CA PHE A 54 -12.92 12.20 -6.27
C PHE A 54 -11.59 11.70 -6.85
N VAL A 55 -11.42 10.39 -7.04
CA VAL A 55 -10.21 9.85 -7.66
C VAL A 55 -10.17 10.15 -9.15
N HIS A 56 -8.97 10.19 -9.73
CA HIS A 56 -8.81 10.39 -11.18
C HIS A 56 -9.40 9.24 -12.01
N ARG A 57 -9.22 8.01 -11.54
CA ARG A 57 -9.71 6.79 -12.19
C ARG A 57 -10.09 5.77 -11.12
N LEU A 58 -11.24 5.11 -11.31
CA LEU A 58 -11.65 4.00 -10.45
C LEU A 58 -10.70 2.80 -10.63
N PRO A 59 -10.53 1.96 -9.58
CA PRO A 59 -9.79 0.71 -9.72
C PRO A 59 -10.39 -0.17 -10.82
N CYS A 60 -9.54 -0.99 -11.44
CA CYS A 60 -10.04 -2.02 -12.33
C CYS A 60 -11.00 -2.95 -11.59
N ARG A 61 -11.98 -3.49 -12.31
CA ARG A 61 -12.87 -4.51 -11.74
C ARG A 61 -12.09 -5.79 -11.49
N ASP A 62 -12.54 -6.60 -10.54
CA ASP A 62 -11.89 -7.85 -10.18
C ASP A 62 -11.83 -8.86 -11.34
N ASP A 63 -12.73 -8.76 -12.33
CA ASP A 63 -12.76 -9.58 -13.55
C ASP A 63 -11.82 -9.09 -14.66
N ASP A 64 -11.29 -7.86 -14.57
CA ASP A 64 -10.34 -7.29 -15.54
C ASP A 64 -8.90 -7.75 -15.23
N SER A 65 -8.68 -9.04 -15.46
CA SER A 65 -7.39 -9.69 -15.20
C SER A 65 -6.24 -9.15 -16.04
N VAL A 66 -6.50 -8.50 -17.18
CA VAL A 66 -5.46 -7.93 -18.05
C VAL A 66 -4.94 -6.65 -17.42
N THR A 67 -5.83 -5.69 -17.12
CA THR A 67 -5.45 -4.43 -16.50
C THR A 67 -4.79 -4.65 -15.13
N ALA A 68 -5.32 -5.56 -14.31
CA ALA A 68 -4.74 -5.89 -13.01
C ALA A 68 -3.30 -6.44 -13.12
N LYS A 69 -3.04 -7.31 -14.11
CA LYS A 69 -1.69 -7.84 -14.37
C LYS A 69 -0.72 -6.73 -14.81
N ASP A 70 -1.14 -5.84 -15.69
CA ASP A 70 -0.28 -4.75 -16.18
C ASP A 70 0.05 -3.74 -15.08
N LEU A 71 -0.93 -3.35 -14.27
CA LEU A 71 -0.72 -2.51 -13.09
C LEU A 71 0.20 -3.20 -12.08
N SER A 72 0.07 -4.51 -11.88
CA SER A 72 0.91 -5.26 -10.96
C SER A 72 2.36 -5.40 -11.44
N LYS A 73 2.59 -5.54 -12.76
CA LYS A 73 3.93 -5.45 -13.36
C LYS A 73 4.57 -4.07 -13.18
N GLN A 74 3.77 -3.00 -13.31
CA GLN A 74 4.21 -1.64 -13.02
C GLN A 74 4.57 -1.48 -11.54
N LEU A 75 3.74 -1.99 -10.62
CA LEU A 75 4.00 -1.97 -9.18
C LEU A 75 5.32 -2.68 -8.86
N HIS A 76 5.48 -3.90 -9.37
CA HIS A 76 6.70 -4.71 -9.24
C HIS A 76 7.98 -3.96 -9.63
N SER A 77 7.93 -3.15 -10.69
CA SER A 77 9.07 -2.34 -11.12
C SER A 77 9.27 -1.07 -10.28
N SER A 78 8.17 -0.43 -9.86
CA SER A 78 8.18 0.88 -9.18
C SER A 78 8.77 0.85 -7.77
N VAL A 79 8.54 -0.26 -7.04
CA VAL A 79 8.92 -0.43 -5.63
C VAL A 79 10.43 -0.54 -5.40
N ARG A 80 11.22 -0.60 -6.48
CA ARG A 80 12.68 -0.47 -6.43
C ARG A 80 13.13 0.96 -6.07
N THR A 81 12.25 1.95 -6.22
CA THR A 81 12.51 3.37 -5.93
C THR A 81 11.70 3.85 -4.72
N GLY A 82 12.11 4.94 -4.08
CA GLY A 82 11.46 5.46 -2.87
C GLY A 82 10.15 6.22 -3.08
N ASN A 83 9.58 6.26 -4.29
CA ASN A 83 8.35 7.02 -4.55
C ASN A 83 7.11 6.24 -4.05
N LEU A 84 6.70 6.55 -2.81
CA LEU A 84 5.53 5.96 -2.17
C LEU A 84 4.21 6.36 -2.84
N GLU A 85 4.11 7.59 -3.37
CA GLU A 85 2.89 8.07 -4.04
C GLU A 85 2.59 7.22 -5.28
N THR A 86 3.59 6.92 -6.09
CA THR A 86 3.44 6.04 -7.27
C THR A 86 2.95 4.65 -6.86
N CYS A 87 3.53 4.07 -5.80
CA CYS A 87 3.14 2.74 -5.34
C CYS A 87 1.70 2.74 -4.81
N LEU A 88 1.33 3.73 -4.00
CA LEU A 88 -0.05 3.88 -3.53
C LEU A 88 -1.04 4.09 -4.67
N ARG A 89 -0.67 4.89 -5.68
CA ARG A 89 -1.52 5.14 -6.84
C ARG A 89 -1.78 3.85 -7.60
N LEU A 90 -0.76 3.04 -7.86
CA LEU A 90 -0.91 1.74 -8.54
C LEU A 90 -1.79 0.79 -7.72
N LEU A 91 -1.58 0.71 -6.41
CA LEU A 91 -2.41 -0.09 -5.51
C LEU A 91 -3.88 0.38 -5.53
N SER A 92 -4.12 1.70 -5.52
CA SER A 92 -5.47 2.28 -5.61
C SER A 92 -6.18 2.02 -6.94
N LEU A 93 -5.42 1.71 -8.00
CA LEU A 93 -5.94 1.37 -9.32
C LEU A 93 -6.20 -0.14 -9.49
N GLY A 94 -5.81 -0.97 -8.52
CA GLY A 94 -6.01 -2.42 -8.55
C GLY A 94 -4.75 -3.25 -8.78
N ALA A 95 -3.55 -2.68 -8.67
CA ALA A 95 -2.33 -3.47 -8.61
C ALA A 95 -2.33 -4.39 -7.37
N GLN A 96 -1.84 -5.63 -7.52
CA GLN A 96 -1.79 -6.60 -6.43
C GLN A 96 -0.43 -6.56 -5.74
N ALA A 97 -0.42 -6.25 -4.44
CA ALA A 97 0.81 -6.17 -3.65
C ALA A 97 1.57 -7.52 -3.57
N ASN A 98 0.83 -8.64 -3.58
CA ASN A 98 1.38 -9.99 -3.60
C ASN A 98 1.46 -10.62 -4.99
N PHE A 99 1.47 -9.80 -6.05
CA PHE A 99 1.59 -10.29 -7.43
C PHE A 99 2.87 -11.11 -7.63
N PHE A 100 2.75 -12.32 -8.16
CA PHE A 100 3.91 -13.13 -8.54
C PHE A 100 4.25 -12.91 -10.01
N HIS A 101 5.39 -12.29 -10.29
CA HIS A 101 5.77 -11.95 -11.67
C HIS A 101 6.21 -13.20 -12.45
N PRO A 102 5.51 -13.60 -13.54
CA PRO A 102 5.81 -14.87 -14.23
C PRO A 102 7.23 -14.97 -14.79
N GLU A 103 7.73 -13.88 -15.40
CA GLU A 103 9.06 -13.87 -16.03
C GLU A 103 10.22 -13.58 -15.06
N LYS A 104 9.96 -12.87 -13.95
CA LYS A 104 10.98 -12.51 -12.96
C LYS A 104 11.03 -13.49 -11.79
N GLY A 105 9.97 -14.28 -11.61
CA GLY A 105 9.86 -15.33 -10.62
C GLY A 105 9.78 -14.83 -9.17
N ASN A 106 9.33 -13.60 -8.92
CA ASN A 106 9.28 -13.01 -7.59
C ASN A 106 8.17 -11.96 -7.43
N THR A 107 7.92 -11.52 -6.20
CA THR A 107 6.87 -10.53 -5.85
C THR A 107 7.43 -9.11 -5.69
N PRO A 108 6.58 -8.05 -5.71
CA PRO A 108 7.01 -6.69 -5.39
C PRO A 108 7.79 -6.60 -4.07
N LEU A 109 7.40 -7.37 -3.04
CA LEU A 109 8.07 -7.35 -1.75
C LEU A 109 9.51 -7.88 -1.82
N HIS A 110 9.80 -8.86 -2.69
CA HIS A 110 11.17 -9.29 -2.96
C HIS A 110 12.02 -8.16 -3.56
N VAL A 111 11.45 -7.41 -4.51
CA VAL A 111 12.14 -6.27 -5.16
C VAL A 111 12.43 -5.17 -4.15
N ALA A 112 11.44 -4.78 -3.35
CA ALA A 112 11.61 -3.78 -2.29
C ALA A 112 12.67 -4.21 -1.26
N SER A 113 12.64 -5.48 -0.85
CA SER A 113 13.56 -6.04 0.15
C SER A 113 15.00 -6.08 -0.35
N LYS A 114 15.20 -6.53 -1.60
CA LYS A 114 16.53 -6.54 -2.24
C LYS A 114 17.09 -5.12 -2.40
N ALA A 115 16.23 -4.14 -2.64
CA ALA A 115 16.59 -2.74 -2.81
C ALA A 115 16.68 -1.94 -1.50
N GLY A 116 16.40 -2.54 -0.34
CA GLY A 116 16.41 -1.86 0.96
C GLY A 116 15.31 -0.81 1.13
N GLN A 117 14.22 -0.91 0.37
CA GLN A 117 13.13 0.08 0.37
C GLN A 117 12.15 -0.18 1.52
N ILE A 118 12.57 0.12 2.75
CA ILE A 118 11.79 -0.18 3.97
C ILE A 118 10.38 0.41 3.95
N LEU A 119 10.23 1.67 3.53
CA LEU A 119 8.92 2.30 3.47
C LEU A 119 8.01 1.68 2.38
N GLN A 120 8.58 1.18 1.30
CA GLN A 120 7.83 0.46 0.27
C GLN A 120 7.37 -0.90 0.78
N ALA A 121 8.25 -1.62 1.49
CA ALA A 121 7.90 -2.90 2.10
C ALA A 121 6.75 -2.76 3.10
N GLU A 122 6.76 -1.72 3.93
CA GLU A 122 5.66 -1.38 4.85
C GLU A 122 4.34 -1.13 4.10
N LEU A 123 4.38 -0.34 3.02
CA LEU A 123 3.17 -0.05 2.24
C LEU A 123 2.63 -1.32 1.57
N LEU A 124 3.50 -2.14 0.98
CA LEU A 124 3.12 -3.41 0.37
C LEU A 124 2.52 -4.38 1.40
N ALA A 125 3.09 -4.45 2.60
CA ALA A 125 2.59 -5.28 3.69
C ALA A 125 1.19 -4.86 4.16
N VAL A 126 0.93 -3.55 4.29
CA VAL A 126 -0.42 -3.02 4.58
C VAL A 126 -1.45 -3.46 3.53
N TYR A 127 -1.01 -3.60 2.27
CA TYR A 127 -1.83 -4.11 1.17
C TYR A 127 -1.77 -5.65 0.99
N GLY A 128 -1.24 -6.37 1.98
CA GLY A 128 -1.29 -7.84 2.03
C GLY A 128 -0.15 -8.55 1.30
N ALA A 129 0.97 -7.89 1.03
CA ALA A 129 2.17 -8.59 0.59
C ALA A 129 2.72 -9.47 1.72
N ASP A 130 3.07 -10.71 1.39
CA ASP A 130 3.49 -11.72 2.37
C ASP A 130 5.03 -11.83 2.44
N PRO A 131 5.66 -11.53 3.59
CA PRO A 131 7.10 -11.71 3.79
C PRO A 131 7.57 -13.17 3.81
N GLY A 132 6.66 -14.15 3.95
CA GLY A 132 6.96 -15.58 3.94
C GLY A 132 6.94 -16.24 2.56
N THR A 133 6.41 -15.56 1.54
CA THR A 133 6.32 -16.10 0.17
C THR A 133 7.72 -16.34 -0.41
N GLN A 134 7.95 -17.51 -0.98
CA GLN A 134 9.20 -17.86 -1.67
C GLN A 134 9.16 -17.47 -3.15
N ASP A 135 10.29 -16.97 -3.66
CA ASP A 135 10.52 -16.76 -5.09
C ASP A 135 10.87 -18.07 -5.83
N SER A 136 11.10 -17.97 -7.14
CA SER A 136 11.53 -19.11 -7.98
C SER A 136 12.90 -19.68 -7.60
N SER A 137 13.68 -19.00 -6.76
CA SER A 137 14.94 -19.50 -6.19
C SER A 137 14.77 -20.07 -4.78
N GLY A 138 13.54 -20.16 -4.27
CA GLY A 138 13.23 -20.61 -2.92
C GLY A 138 13.56 -19.60 -1.81
N LYS A 139 13.89 -18.35 -2.17
CA LYS A 139 14.26 -17.29 -1.22
C LYS A 139 13.05 -16.44 -0.87
N THR A 140 12.97 -15.99 0.38
CA THR A 140 11.95 -15.06 0.86
C THR A 140 12.41 -13.60 0.74
N PRO A 141 11.49 -12.61 0.82
CA PRO A 141 11.86 -11.21 0.98
C PRO A 141 12.83 -10.95 2.13
N VAL A 142 12.65 -11.64 3.27
CA VAL A 142 13.55 -11.56 4.44
C VAL A 142 14.98 -11.97 4.06
N ASP A 143 15.13 -13.04 3.28
CA ASP A 143 16.44 -13.52 2.83
C ASP A 143 17.16 -12.48 1.96
N TYR A 144 16.42 -11.80 1.07
CA TYR A 144 16.98 -10.73 0.25
C TYR A 144 17.35 -9.48 1.05
N ALA A 145 16.55 -9.11 2.05
CA ALA A 145 16.89 -8.01 2.95
C ALA A 145 18.21 -8.31 3.70
N ARG A 146 18.34 -9.53 4.26
CA ARG A 146 19.57 -9.97 4.95
C ARG A 146 20.79 -10.00 4.01
N GLN A 147 20.64 -10.60 2.82
CA GLN A 147 21.73 -10.69 1.82
C GLN A 147 22.17 -9.31 1.32
N GLY A 148 21.25 -8.34 1.27
CA GLY A 148 21.54 -6.96 0.89
C GLY A 148 22.14 -6.10 2.01
N GLY A 149 22.30 -6.63 3.23
CA GLY A 149 22.75 -5.87 4.40
C GLY A 149 21.68 -4.97 5.03
N HIS A 150 20.41 -5.13 4.63
CA HIS A 150 19.28 -4.33 5.13
C HIS A 150 18.71 -4.96 6.41
N HIS A 151 19.51 -4.99 7.47
CA HIS A 151 19.19 -5.72 8.71
C HIS A 151 17.90 -5.21 9.39
N GLU A 152 17.73 -3.90 9.49
CA GLU A 152 16.51 -3.28 10.04
C GLU A 152 15.26 -3.72 9.27
N LEU A 153 15.32 -3.73 7.94
CA LEU A 153 14.23 -4.20 7.10
C LEU A 153 13.99 -5.71 7.28
N ALA A 154 15.04 -6.52 7.40
CA ALA A 154 14.90 -7.95 7.62
C ALA A 154 14.18 -8.26 8.94
N GLU A 155 14.55 -7.58 10.02
CA GLU A 155 13.89 -7.70 11.33
C GLU A 155 12.44 -7.25 11.23
N ARG A 156 12.19 -6.09 10.62
CA ARG A 156 10.83 -5.57 10.46
C ARG A 156 9.93 -6.47 9.62
N LEU A 157 10.46 -7.11 8.57
CA LEU A 157 9.71 -8.08 7.76
C LEU A 157 9.31 -9.33 8.56
N VAL A 158 10.15 -9.77 9.49
CA VAL A 158 9.79 -10.87 10.40
C VAL A 158 8.65 -10.44 11.32
N GLU A 159 8.69 -9.22 11.88
CA GLU A 159 7.56 -8.71 12.67
C GLU A 159 6.28 -8.65 11.86
N ILE A 160 6.33 -8.13 10.62
CA ILE A 160 5.19 -8.06 9.72
C ILE A 160 4.61 -9.46 9.45
N GLN A 161 5.46 -10.47 9.27
CA GLN A 161 5.03 -11.85 9.01
C GLN A 161 4.18 -12.41 10.16
N TYR A 162 4.50 -12.04 11.41
CA TYR A 162 3.81 -12.53 12.60
C TYR A 162 2.84 -11.52 13.22
N GLU A 163 2.62 -10.36 12.59
CA GLU A 163 1.79 -9.25 13.08
C GLU A 163 0.43 -9.72 13.61
N LEU A 164 -0.22 -10.65 12.90
CA LEU A 164 -1.53 -11.18 13.31
C LEU A 164 -1.44 -11.97 14.62
N THR A 165 -0.53 -12.93 14.71
CA THR A 165 -0.38 -13.78 15.90
C THR A 165 0.18 -13.01 17.09
N ASP A 166 1.08 -12.06 16.83
CA ASP A 166 1.65 -11.17 17.84
C ASP A 166 0.58 -10.30 18.45
N ARG A 167 -0.32 -9.73 17.63
CA ARG A 167 -1.44 -8.93 18.12
C ARG A 167 -2.42 -9.75 18.97
N LEU A 168 -2.68 -10.99 18.60
CA LEU A 168 -3.52 -11.90 19.40
C LEU A 168 -2.85 -12.27 20.73
N ALA A 169 -1.56 -12.59 20.71
CA ALA A 169 -0.81 -12.90 21.92
C ALA A 169 -0.73 -11.69 22.85
N PHE A 170 -0.43 -10.50 22.32
CA PHE A 170 -0.38 -9.26 23.07
C PHE A 170 -1.73 -8.91 23.72
N TYR A 171 -2.84 -9.13 23.01
CA TYR A 171 -4.17 -8.92 23.57
C TYR A 171 -4.44 -9.76 24.82
N LEU A 172 -3.95 -11.00 24.86
CA LEU A 172 -4.16 -11.91 25.99
C LEU A 172 -3.11 -11.75 27.09
N CYS A 173 -1.86 -11.52 26.72
CA CYS A 173 -0.70 -11.64 27.60
C CYS A 173 -0.03 -10.30 27.93
N GLY A 174 -0.36 -9.21 27.22
CA GLY A 174 0.28 -7.89 27.36
C GLY A 174 1.74 -7.83 26.87
N ARG A 175 2.22 -8.87 26.17
CA ARG A 175 3.58 -9.00 25.64
C ARG A 175 3.58 -9.82 24.34
N LYS A 176 4.58 -9.62 23.48
CA LYS A 176 4.74 -10.43 22.27
C LYS A 176 5.30 -11.82 22.60
N PRO A 177 5.10 -12.83 21.74
CA PRO A 177 5.73 -14.13 21.90
C PRO A 177 7.26 -14.01 21.90
N GLY A 178 7.92 -14.41 22.99
CA GLY A 178 9.39 -14.36 23.11
C GLY A 178 9.96 -13.19 23.91
N GLU A 179 9.11 -12.28 24.40
CA GLU A 179 9.45 -11.21 25.36
C GLU A 179 9.17 -11.57 26.83
#